data_AF-A0A673J5H7-F1
#
_entry.id   AF-A0A673J5H7-F1
#
_cell.length_a   1.000
_cell.length_b   1.000
_cell.length_c   1.000
_cell.angle_alpha   90.00
_cell.angle_beta   90.00
_cell.angle_gamma   90.00
#
_symmetry.space_group_name_H-M   'P 1'
#
loop_
_entity.id
_entity.type
_entity.pdbx_description
1 polymer ?
#
loop_
_entity_poly.entity_id
_entity_poly.type
_entity_poly.pdbx_seq_one_letter_code
_entity_poly.pdbx_strand_id
1 'polypeptide(L)'
;LRIFQSLCDQLATGAAEEHKASRADLTIRLADGRTVKGSAGVTSPLQIAKSERVKGAVASRVNGALWDLSRPLVEDCELQLLGFDSLEGRQVVWRTGACVLASVMENLFSARVCREGVSDTGLYSPDVSQYPGSCFFMPKGAHIYNTLTDFIKSEYRRRGFSEVVTPTLYSTSLWERSGHWEHYSENMFTVTCEPHTFALKPMNCPAHCLMFEQRVRSWRELPIRWADFGALHRNEHSGALGGLTRVRRFCQDDAHIFCTPEQLEEEITACLDFVRSVYRVFGFSFHCLLSTRPVPCLGEPALWDAAEQQLESSLKQFEEHWELNPGDGAFYGPKIDIQIRDALGRQHQCATIQLDFQLPIRFNLQYTGPIMIHRAVLGSLERMIAILAENFRGKWPFWLSPAQVMVVPVGGGSETYGQEVVCRLREAGFMADIDDDRGSTLNKKIRSAQLAQYNYIFVVGEKECASGTVSVRTRAGKQLGQKSLQEVMRSLNELRQTRSNQEEL
;
A
#
# COMPACT_ATOMS: atom_id res chain seq x y z
N LEU A 1 14.41 32.55 -14.44
CA LEU A 1 13.83 33.80 -13.90
C LEU A 1 12.42 34.08 -14.45
N ARG A 2 12.18 34.21 -15.76
CA ARG A 2 10.81 34.44 -16.30
C ARG A 2 9.80 33.32 -16.00
N ILE A 3 10.22 32.05 -16.05
CA ILE A 3 9.38 30.88 -15.72
C ILE A 3 8.95 30.89 -14.24
N PHE A 4 9.84 31.33 -13.35
CA PHE A 4 9.56 31.46 -11.92
C PHE A 4 8.52 32.54 -11.64
N GLN A 5 8.63 33.69 -12.30
CA GLN A 5 7.63 34.77 -12.23
C GLN A 5 6.25 34.28 -12.71
N SER A 6 6.20 33.59 -13.85
CA SER A 6 4.96 33.05 -14.42
C SER A 6 4.26 32.03 -13.51
N LEU A 7 5.02 31.23 -12.78
CA LEU A 7 4.49 30.24 -11.83
C LEU A 7 3.96 30.91 -10.55
N CYS A 8 4.64 31.95 -10.06
CA CYS A 8 4.13 32.77 -8.96
C CYS A 8 2.83 33.49 -9.35
N ASP A 9 2.73 34.02 -10.57
CA ASP A 9 1.55 34.72 -11.07
C ASP A 9 0.34 33.75 -11.27
N GLN A 10 0.60 32.52 -11.70
CA GLN A 10 -0.42 31.46 -11.84
C GLN A 10 -0.90 30.90 -10.48
N LEU A 11 -0.02 30.79 -9.49
CA LEU A 11 -0.41 30.37 -8.13
C LEU A 11 -1.13 31.50 -7.38
N ALA A 12 -0.76 32.76 -7.62
CA ALA A 12 -1.45 33.92 -7.06
C ALA A 12 -2.88 34.09 -7.60
N THR A 13 -3.13 33.70 -8.86
CA THR A 13 -4.45 33.79 -9.49
C THR A 13 -5.41 32.67 -9.06
N GLY A 14 -4.91 31.51 -8.60
CA GLY A 14 -5.74 30.42 -8.09
C GLY A 14 -6.16 30.54 -6.62
N ALA A 15 -5.55 31.46 -5.86
CA ALA A 15 -5.82 31.67 -4.43
C ALA A 15 -6.65 32.93 -4.13
N ALA A 16 -7.21 33.57 -5.17
CA ALA A 16 -8.11 34.71 -5.02
C ALA A 16 -9.54 34.24 -4.74
N GLU A 17 -9.77 33.62 -3.58
CA GLU A 17 -11.09 33.73 -2.97
C GLU A 17 -11.22 35.14 -2.41
N GLU A 18 -12.04 35.98 -3.04
CA GLU A 18 -12.44 37.29 -2.55
C GLU A 18 -13.24 37.15 -1.25
N HIS A 19 -12.55 36.98 -0.13
CA HIS A 19 -13.12 37.27 1.17
C HIS A 19 -13.24 38.79 1.30
N LYS A 20 -14.47 39.31 1.20
CA LYS A 20 -14.84 40.67 1.63
C LYS A 20 -14.61 40.79 3.14
N ALA A 21 -13.36 41.02 3.55
CA ALA A 21 -13.01 41.26 4.94
C ALA A 21 -13.22 42.74 5.28
N SER A 22 -13.89 43.00 6.41
CA SER A 22 -13.89 44.33 7.01
C SER A 22 -12.46 44.71 7.38
N ARG A 23 -12.11 46.00 7.25
CA ARG A 23 -10.80 46.53 7.65
C ARG A 23 -10.74 46.64 9.18
N ALA A 24 -10.65 45.50 9.84
CA ALA A 24 -10.36 45.42 11.27
C ALA A 24 -8.85 45.54 11.50
N ASP A 25 -8.47 46.27 12.55
CA ASP A 25 -7.10 46.30 13.05
C ASP A 25 -6.79 44.94 13.70
N LEU A 26 -5.66 44.35 13.32
CA LEU A 26 -5.17 43.07 13.85
C LEU A 26 -4.01 43.27 14.81
N THR A 27 -3.96 42.42 15.82
CA THR A 27 -2.85 42.28 16.77
C THR A 27 -2.13 40.96 16.51
N ILE A 28 -0.87 41.04 16.10
CA ILE A 28 -0.08 39.87 15.67
C ILE A 28 1.09 39.69 16.63
N ARG A 29 1.14 38.55 17.31
CA ARG A 29 2.19 38.23 18.28
C ARG A 29 3.29 37.41 17.60
N LEU A 30 4.52 37.89 17.63
CA LEU A 30 5.68 37.20 17.10
C LEU A 30 6.24 36.20 18.13
N ALA A 31 6.95 35.18 17.65
CA ALA A 31 7.56 34.14 18.49
C ALA A 31 8.60 34.67 19.50
N ASP A 32 9.13 35.88 19.29
CA ASP A 32 10.03 36.56 20.23
C ASP A 32 9.30 37.39 21.31
N GLY A 33 7.96 37.29 21.34
CA GLY A 33 7.11 37.98 22.31
C GLY A 33 6.70 39.40 21.91
N ARG A 34 7.19 39.93 20.77
CA ARG A 34 6.81 41.27 20.28
C ARG A 34 5.44 41.24 19.60
N THR A 35 4.74 42.37 19.62
CA THR A 35 3.43 42.51 18.99
C THR A 35 3.47 43.54 17.88
N VAL A 36 3.00 43.18 16.69
CA VAL A 36 2.91 44.02 15.50
C VAL A 36 1.44 44.24 15.16
N LYS A 37 1.09 45.47 14.74
CA LYS A 37 -0.26 45.78 14.25
C LYS A 37 -0.36 45.50 12.75
N GLY A 38 -1.47 44.90 12.35
CA GLY A 38 -1.80 44.64 10.95
C GLY A 38 -3.22 45.07 10.61
N SER A 39 -3.61 44.89 9.36
CA SER A 39 -5.00 45.05 8.91
C SER A 39 -5.48 43.75 8.28
N ALA A 40 -6.67 43.31 8.70
CA ALA A 40 -7.27 42.07 8.22
C ALA A 40 -7.44 42.08 6.70
N GLY A 41 -7.07 40.97 6.05
CA GLY A 41 -7.11 40.80 4.61
C GLY A 41 -6.04 41.56 3.82
N VAL A 42 -5.18 42.35 4.48
CA VAL A 42 -4.12 43.14 3.83
C VAL A 42 -2.73 42.73 4.29
N THR A 43 -2.53 42.59 5.60
CA THR A 43 -1.21 42.28 6.17
C THR A 43 -0.89 40.80 5.99
N SER A 44 0.23 40.48 5.34
CA SER A 44 0.72 39.11 5.19
C SER A 44 2.02 38.85 5.95
N PRO A 45 2.34 37.58 6.30
CA PRO A 45 3.60 37.21 6.93
C PRO A 45 4.84 37.68 6.17
N LEU A 46 4.78 37.76 4.83
CA LEU A 46 5.87 38.29 4.00
C LEU A 46 6.10 39.79 4.24
N GLN A 47 5.03 40.56 4.40
CA GLN A 47 5.13 41.99 4.70
C GLN A 47 5.73 42.22 6.09
N ILE A 48 5.35 41.39 7.07
CA ILE A 48 5.90 41.43 8.42
C ILE A 48 7.37 41.01 8.44
N ALA A 49 7.73 39.95 7.71
CA ALA A 49 9.13 39.54 7.56
C ALA A 49 10.00 40.67 6.96
N LYS A 50 9.45 41.42 5.99
CA LYS A 50 10.13 42.59 5.41
C LYS A 50 10.22 43.77 6.39
N SER A 51 9.14 44.09 7.12
CA SER A 51 9.15 45.20 8.08
C SER A 51 10.09 44.95 9.25
N GLU A 52 10.09 43.71 9.77
CA GLU A 52 10.95 43.27 10.86
C GLU A 52 12.36 42.86 10.41
N ARG A 53 12.68 43.02 9.11
CA ARG A 53 14.00 42.71 8.50
C ARG A 53 14.47 41.26 8.73
N VAL A 54 13.54 40.31 8.85
CA VAL A 54 13.84 38.88 9.00
C VAL A 54 14.27 38.31 7.65
N LYS A 55 15.52 37.84 7.56
CA LYS A 55 16.08 37.23 6.35
C LYS A 55 15.92 35.71 6.38
N GLY A 56 15.68 35.11 5.22
CA GLY A 56 15.67 33.65 5.07
C GLY A 56 14.36 32.94 5.46
N ALA A 57 13.28 33.69 5.73
CA ALA A 57 11.97 33.11 5.91
C ALA A 57 11.48 32.46 4.60
N VAL A 58 11.07 31.19 4.68
CA VAL A 58 10.57 30.39 3.55
C VAL A 58 9.12 29.94 3.74
N ALA A 59 8.61 29.96 4.98
CA ALA A 59 7.23 29.69 5.33
C ALA A 59 6.84 30.43 6.62
N SER A 60 5.56 30.41 6.99
CA SER A 60 5.09 30.91 8.28
C SER A 60 4.27 29.85 9.02
N ARG A 61 4.19 29.97 10.34
CA ARG A 61 3.25 29.25 11.19
C ARG A 61 2.36 30.28 11.86
N VAL A 62 1.06 30.16 11.67
CA VAL A 62 0.02 31.06 12.18
C VAL A 62 -0.91 30.24 13.06
N ASN A 63 -0.99 30.56 14.36
CA ASN A 63 -1.79 29.82 15.34
C ASN A 63 -1.53 28.30 15.32
N GLY A 64 -0.26 27.89 15.19
CA GLY A 64 0.15 26.49 15.13
C GLY A 64 0.03 25.83 13.74
N ALA A 65 -0.67 26.45 12.78
CA ALA A 65 -0.85 25.91 11.43
C ALA A 65 0.19 26.47 10.44
N LEU A 66 0.65 25.66 9.48
CA LEU A 66 1.62 26.09 8.44
C LEU A 66 0.93 26.90 7.34
N TRP A 67 1.44 28.10 7.06
CA TRP A 67 0.90 29.08 6.11
C TRP A 67 1.96 29.52 5.11
N ASP A 68 1.50 29.96 3.93
CA ASP A 68 2.34 30.62 2.93
C ASP A 68 2.63 32.06 3.36
N LEU A 69 3.82 32.58 3.02
CA LEU A 69 4.23 33.93 3.39
C LEU A 69 3.36 35.01 2.73
N SER A 70 2.83 34.77 1.55
CA SER A 70 2.01 35.73 0.80
C SER A 70 0.55 35.77 1.23
N ARG A 71 0.08 34.76 1.97
CA ARG A 71 -1.33 34.65 2.41
C ARG A 71 -1.67 35.78 3.42
N PRO A 72 -2.69 36.63 3.15
CA PRO A 72 -3.10 37.67 4.08
C PRO A 72 -3.68 37.08 5.39
N LEU A 73 -3.37 37.72 6.51
CA LEU A 73 -3.91 37.40 7.83
C LEU A 73 -5.31 38.00 7.96
N VAL A 74 -6.22 37.25 8.58
CA VAL A 74 -7.64 37.62 8.68
C VAL A 74 -8.10 37.89 10.11
N GLU A 75 -7.35 37.43 11.10
CA GLU A 75 -7.65 37.53 12.52
C GLU A 75 -6.36 37.69 13.36
N ASP A 76 -6.53 38.03 14.63
CA ASP A 76 -5.45 38.12 15.61
C ASP A 76 -4.77 36.75 15.74
N CYS A 77 -3.44 36.74 15.70
CA CYS A 77 -2.71 35.47 15.62
C CYS A 77 -1.31 35.53 16.21
N GLU A 78 -0.82 34.35 16.56
CA GLU A 78 0.60 34.09 16.83
C GLU A 78 1.29 33.70 15.53
N LEU A 79 2.33 34.46 15.15
CA LEU A 79 3.10 34.29 13.93
C LEU A 79 4.54 33.89 14.24
N GLN A 80 4.94 32.73 13.72
CA GLN A 80 6.32 32.28 13.68
C GLN A 80 6.79 32.21 12.22
N LEU A 81 7.87 32.93 11.91
CA LEU A 81 8.51 32.86 10.58
C LEU A 81 9.51 31.71 10.58
N LEU A 82 9.42 30.84 9.58
CA LEU A 82 10.19 29.60 9.49
C LEU A 82 11.25 29.74 8.39
N GLY A 83 12.52 29.50 8.75
CA GLY A 83 13.65 29.47 7.82
C GLY A 83 14.05 28.05 7.42
N PHE A 84 15.08 27.93 6.58
CA PHE A 84 15.63 26.64 6.12
C PHE A 84 16.32 25.81 7.24
N ASP A 85 16.56 26.43 8.38
CA ASP A 85 17.01 25.79 9.61
C ASP A 85 15.93 24.93 10.28
N SER A 86 14.65 25.24 10.06
CA SER A 86 13.51 24.45 10.55
C SER A 86 13.19 23.25 9.65
N LEU A 87 12.70 22.15 10.23
CA LEU A 87 12.29 20.94 9.50
C LEU A 87 11.20 21.28 8.46
N GLU A 88 10.20 22.04 8.88
CA GLU A 88 9.06 22.46 8.07
C GLU A 88 9.51 23.43 6.95
N GLY A 89 10.45 24.33 7.24
CA GLY A 89 11.03 25.20 6.22
C GLY A 89 11.82 24.42 5.15
N ARG A 90 12.57 23.38 5.54
CA ARG A 90 13.24 22.47 4.58
C ARG A 90 12.23 21.75 3.70
N GLN A 91 11.16 21.22 4.29
CA GLN A 91 10.09 20.54 3.55
C GLN A 91 9.44 21.46 2.51
N VAL A 92 9.16 22.71 2.85
CA VAL A 92 8.60 23.71 1.91
C VAL A 92 9.57 24.03 0.77
N VAL A 93 10.86 24.18 1.07
CA VAL A 93 11.90 24.42 0.05
C VAL A 93 12.07 23.21 -0.87
N TRP A 94 12.13 21.99 -0.33
CA TRP A 94 12.23 20.77 -1.14
C TRP A 94 10.99 20.56 -2.02
N ARG A 95 9.79 20.81 -1.49
CA ARG A 95 8.54 20.74 -2.26
C ARG A 95 8.52 21.76 -3.40
N THR A 96 8.97 22.98 -3.13
CA THR A 96 9.11 24.03 -4.16
C THR A 96 10.14 23.63 -5.22
N GLY A 97 11.29 23.09 -4.80
CA GLY A 97 12.32 22.56 -5.71
C GLY A 97 11.81 21.44 -6.62
N ALA A 98 11.01 20.52 -6.08
CA ALA A 98 10.36 19.46 -6.86
C ALA A 98 9.36 20.03 -7.89
N CYS A 99 8.62 21.09 -7.56
CA CYS A 99 7.72 21.75 -8.51
C CYS A 99 8.48 22.48 -9.64
N VAL A 100 9.61 23.12 -9.31
CA VAL A 100 10.46 23.76 -10.32
C VAL A 100 11.07 22.71 -11.25
N LEU A 101 11.58 21.60 -10.70
CA LEU A 101 12.09 20.50 -11.49
C LEU A 101 11.00 19.90 -12.39
N ALA A 102 9.79 19.73 -11.85
CA ALA A 102 8.64 19.26 -12.61
C ALA A 102 8.34 20.17 -13.83
N SER A 103 8.25 21.48 -13.58
CA SER A 103 8.01 22.47 -14.64
C SER A 103 9.13 22.52 -15.68
N VAL A 104 10.38 22.33 -15.28
CA VAL A 104 11.52 22.23 -16.20
C VAL A 104 11.41 20.98 -17.07
N MET A 105 11.12 19.83 -16.49
CA MET A 105 10.93 18.57 -17.21
C MET A 105 9.76 18.65 -18.20
N GLU A 106 8.64 19.27 -17.81
CA GLU A 106 7.46 19.46 -18.68
C GLU A 106 7.72 20.41 -19.84
N ASN A 107 8.32 21.57 -19.57
CA ASN A 107 8.45 22.61 -20.58
C ASN A 107 9.67 22.45 -21.49
N LEU A 108 10.80 21.95 -20.97
CA LEU A 108 12.04 21.83 -21.74
C LEU A 108 12.20 20.45 -22.37
N PHE A 109 11.73 19.40 -21.71
CA PHE A 109 11.94 18.03 -22.16
C PHE A 109 10.67 17.35 -22.66
N SER A 110 9.53 18.07 -22.69
CA SER A 110 8.21 17.54 -23.03
C SER A 110 7.85 16.27 -22.24
N ALA A 111 8.46 16.10 -21.06
CA ALA A 111 8.21 14.97 -20.18
C ALA A 111 6.98 15.28 -19.33
N ARG A 112 6.00 14.38 -19.28
CA ARG A 112 4.83 14.57 -18.41
C ARG A 112 5.25 14.31 -16.97
N VAL A 113 5.27 15.33 -16.12
CA VAL A 113 5.59 15.13 -14.70
C VAL A 113 4.30 14.91 -13.95
N CYS A 114 3.95 13.64 -13.78
CA CYS A 114 2.80 13.25 -12.99
C CYS A 114 3.07 13.61 -11.52
N ARG A 115 2.48 14.72 -11.03
CA ARG A 115 2.21 14.86 -9.59
C ARG A 115 1.37 13.66 -9.20
N GLU A 116 1.79 12.94 -8.16
CA GLU A 116 1.10 11.79 -7.56
C GLU A 116 -0.42 11.88 -7.74
N GLY A 117 -0.93 11.19 -8.76
CA GLY A 117 -2.25 11.44 -9.34
C GLY A 117 -2.40 10.59 -10.59
N VAL A 118 -2.88 9.35 -10.38
CA VAL A 118 -2.91 8.22 -11.31
C VAL A 118 -1.51 7.76 -11.74
N SER A 119 -1.08 6.57 -11.30
CA SER A 119 0.11 5.90 -11.88
C SER A 119 -0.02 5.89 -13.42
N ASP A 120 1.06 6.06 -14.20
CA ASP A 120 0.99 6.09 -15.68
C ASP A 120 0.26 4.87 -16.31
N THR A 121 0.14 3.79 -15.55
CA THR A 121 -0.55 2.54 -15.88
C THR A 121 -2.03 2.49 -15.50
N GLY A 122 -2.57 3.53 -14.84
CA GLY A 122 -3.96 3.58 -14.36
C GLY A 122 -4.27 2.59 -13.23
N LEU A 123 -3.28 2.18 -12.42
CA LEU A 123 -3.45 1.21 -11.33
C LEU A 123 -4.01 1.85 -10.06
N TYR A 124 -3.44 2.98 -9.62
CA TYR A 124 -3.88 3.65 -8.40
C TYR A 124 -3.76 5.17 -8.48
N SER A 125 -4.56 5.89 -7.69
CA SER A 125 -4.49 7.34 -7.54
C SER A 125 -4.19 7.74 -6.09
N PRO A 126 -3.02 8.33 -5.83
CA PRO A 126 -2.70 8.95 -4.54
C PRO A 126 -3.04 10.46 -4.56
N ASP A 127 -4.30 10.91 -4.46
CA ASP A 127 -4.55 12.33 -4.15
C ASP A 127 -4.18 12.58 -2.68
N VAL A 128 -3.13 13.35 -2.49
CA VAL A 128 -2.50 13.59 -1.19
C VAL A 128 -3.29 14.61 -0.36
N SER A 129 -4.23 15.37 -0.95
CA SER A 129 -4.90 16.47 -0.25
C SER A 129 -6.16 16.04 0.51
N GLN A 130 -6.98 15.16 -0.08
CA GLN A 130 -8.27 14.76 0.48
C GLN A 130 -8.22 13.43 1.24
N TYR A 131 -7.22 12.60 0.98
CA TYR A 131 -7.07 11.28 1.61
C TYR A 131 -5.59 10.87 1.77
N PRO A 132 -4.79 11.65 2.52
CA PRO A 132 -3.34 11.41 2.65
C PRO A 132 -3.07 10.00 3.17
N GLY A 133 -2.24 9.25 2.44
CA GLY A 133 -1.86 7.89 2.80
C GLY A 133 -2.98 6.86 2.63
N SER A 134 -4.04 7.17 1.88
CA SER A 134 -4.98 6.18 1.38
C SER A 134 -4.96 6.21 -0.14
N CYS A 135 -5.20 5.09 -0.82
CA CYS A 135 -5.11 5.04 -2.28
C CYS A 135 -6.42 4.55 -2.89
N PHE A 136 -6.84 5.18 -3.98
CA PHE A 136 -7.84 4.58 -4.85
C PHE A 136 -7.19 3.53 -5.72
N PHE A 137 -7.63 2.29 -5.62
CA PHE A 137 -7.35 1.27 -6.61
C PHE A 137 -8.34 1.44 -7.78
N MET A 138 -7.83 1.87 -8.92
CA MET A 138 -8.60 1.97 -10.17
C MET A 138 -8.90 0.56 -10.69
N PRO A 139 -9.79 0.35 -11.68
CA PRO A 139 -10.22 -0.99 -12.10
C PRO A 139 -9.07 -1.98 -12.38
N LYS A 140 -7.99 -1.53 -13.01
CA LYS A 140 -6.79 -2.34 -13.26
C LYS A 140 -6.01 -2.66 -11.97
N GLY A 141 -5.86 -1.71 -11.06
CA GLY A 141 -5.24 -1.97 -9.75
C GLY A 141 -6.10 -2.86 -8.86
N ALA A 142 -7.43 -2.69 -8.89
CA ALA A 142 -8.38 -3.51 -8.16
C ALA A 142 -8.34 -4.97 -8.65
N HIS A 143 -8.15 -5.21 -9.95
CA HIS A 143 -7.92 -6.55 -10.48
C HIS A 143 -6.69 -7.23 -9.83
N ILE A 144 -5.55 -6.53 -9.77
CA ILE A 144 -4.33 -7.04 -9.11
C ILE A 144 -4.60 -7.32 -7.63
N TYR A 145 -5.19 -6.35 -6.94
CA TYR A 145 -5.53 -6.44 -5.52
C TYR A 145 -6.39 -7.67 -5.21
N ASN A 146 -7.48 -7.87 -5.97
CA ASN A 146 -8.38 -9.00 -5.79
C ASN A 146 -7.71 -10.32 -6.15
N THR A 147 -6.91 -10.35 -7.21
CA THR A 147 -6.18 -11.55 -7.64
C THR A 147 -5.16 -12.03 -6.59
N LEU A 148 -4.43 -11.10 -5.96
CA LEU A 148 -3.53 -11.41 -4.85
C LEU A 148 -4.29 -11.91 -3.62
N THR A 149 -5.40 -11.24 -3.31
CA THR A 149 -6.27 -11.63 -2.19
C THR A 149 -6.79 -13.06 -2.40
N ASP A 150 -7.35 -13.36 -3.58
CA ASP A 150 -7.89 -14.68 -3.93
C ASP A 150 -6.80 -15.76 -3.95
N PHE A 151 -5.59 -15.42 -4.38
CA PHE A 151 -4.44 -16.31 -4.30
C PHE A 151 -4.19 -16.74 -2.85
N ILE A 152 -4.04 -15.80 -1.94
CA ILE A 152 -3.79 -16.09 -0.53
C ILE A 152 -4.96 -16.83 0.13
N LYS A 153 -6.20 -16.43 -0.15
CA LYS A 153 -7.40 -17.17 0.30
C LYS A 153 -7.44 -18.61 -0.20
N SER A 154 -6.91 -18.88 -1.39
CA SER A 154 -6.79 -20.26 -1.89
C SER A 154 -5.76 -21.09 -1.12
N GLU A 155 -4.69 -20.46 -0.61
CA GLU A 155 -3.69 -21.11 0.24
C GLU A 155 -4.21 -21.30 1.68
N TYR A 156 -5.01 -20.37 2.19
CA TYR A 156 -5.72 -20.47 3.47
C TYR A 156 -6.59 -21.72 3.54
N ARG A 157 -7.42 -21.94 2.52
CA ARG A 157 -8.28 -23.13 2.42
C ARG A 157 -7.48 -24.43 2.43
N ARG A 158 -6.32 -24.45 1.76
CA ARG A 158 -5.43 -25.62 1.74
C ARG A 158 -4.72 -25.88 3.08
N ARG A 159 -4.56 -24.85 3.91
CA ARG A 159 -3.83 -24.89 5.20
C ARG A 159 -4.74 -24.85 6.43
N GLY A 160 -6.04 -25.01 6.25
CA GLY A 160 -7.00 -25.05 7.36
C GLY A 160 -7.18 -23.71 8.09
N PHE A 161 -6.94 -22.58 7.41
CA PHE A 161 -7.32 -21.26 7.93
C PHE A 161 -8.80 -21.02 7.68
N SER A 162 -9.49 -20.47 8.67
CA SER A 162 -10.86 -19.98 8.54
C SER A 162 -10.83 -18.45 8.43
N GLU A 163 -11.45 -17.91 7.39
CA GLU A 163 -11.58 -16.47 7.21
C GLU A 163 -12.63 -15.90 8.17
N VAL A 164 -12.33 -14.75 8.76
CA VAL A 164 -13.22 -14.01 9.64
C VAL A 164 -13.32 -12.57 9.17
N VAL A 165 -14.40 -11.89 9.55
CA VAL A 165 -14.60 -10.47 9.28
C VAL A 165 -14.86 -9.79 10.62
N THR A 166 -13.97 -8.90 11.01
CA THR A 166 -14.08 -8.17 12.28
C THR A 166 -14.44 -6.71 12.06
N PRO A 167 -15.11 -6.05 13.03
CA PRO A 167 -15.35 -4.61 12.99
C PRO A 167 -14.08 -3.78 12.74
N THR A 168 -14.27 -2.54 12.25
CA THR A 168 -13.17 -1.59 12.05
C THR A 168 -13.01 -0.61 13.21
N LEU A 169 -14.10 -0.33 13.93
CA LEU A 169 -14.17 0.67 15.01
C LEU A 169 -14.43 -0.04 16.33
N TYR A 170 -13.63 0.26 17.35
CA TYR A 170 -13.74 -0.31 18.69
C TYR A 170 -13.66 0.75 19.78
N SER A 171 -14.24 0.46 20.94
CA SER A 171 -14.06 1.28 22.15
C SER A 171 -12.57 1.30 22.56
N THR A 172 -12.11 2.42 23.12
CA THR A 172 -10.74 2.54 23.66
C THR A 172 -10.40 1.48 24.70
N SER A 173 -11.40 1.03 25.47
CA SER A 173 -11.28 -0.04 26.46
C SER A 173 -10.68 -1.34 25.92
N LEU A 174 -10.92 -1.68 24.64
CA LEU A 174 -10.29 -2.84 24.01
C LEU A 174 -8.77 -2.66 23.89
N TRP A 175 -8.35 -1.48 23.48
CA TRP A 175 -6.94 -1.16 23.24
C TRP A 175 -6.17 -1.05 24.56
N GLU A 176 -6.80 -0.47 25.59
CA GLU A 176 -6.29 -0.43 26.96
C GLU A 176 -6.12 -1.85 27.52
N ARG A 177 -7.15 -2.71 27.43
CA ARG A 177 -7.07 -4.12 27.85
C ARG A 177 -5.90 -4.84 27.14
N SER A 178 -5.77 -4.62 25.84
CA SER A 178 -4.72 -5.25 25.04
C SER A 178 -3.31 -4.71 25.30
N GLY A 179 -3.16 -3.56 25.96
CA GLY A 179 -1.87 -2.87 26.14
C GLY A 179 -1.41 -2.01 24.97
N HIS A 180 -2.19 -1.97 23.88
CA HIS A 180 -1.85 -1.18 22.69
C HIS A 180 -2.12 0.30 22.88
N TRP A 181 -3.01 0.68 23.80
CA TRP A 181 -3.28 2.10 24.04
C TRP A 181 -2.05 2.83 24.59
N GLU A 182 -1.34 2.20 25.53
CA GLU A 182 -0.16 2.76 26.18
C GLU A 182 1.05 2.89 25.23
N HIS A 183 1.16 1.97 24.26
CA HIS A 183 2.31 1.90 23.37
C HIS A 183 2.06 2.43 21.95
N TYR A 184 0.79 2.55 21.53
CA TYR A 184 0.45 2.79 20.13
C TYR A 184 -0.63 3.87 19.90
N SER A 185 -1.22 4.45 20.96
CA SER A 185 -2.30 5.44 20.83
C SER A 185 -1.95 6.65 19.98
N GLU A 186 -0.71 7.15 20.03
CA GLU A 186 -0.23 8.27 19.19
C GLU A 186 -0.34 7.95 17.68
N ASN A 187 -0.22 6.68 17.32
CA ASN A 187 -0.30 6.18 15.95
C ASN A 187 -1.69 5.63 15.60
N MET A 188 -2.72 5.90 16.41
CA MET A 188 -4.10 5.47 16.16
C MET A 188 -4.98 6.64 15.73
N PHE A 189 -5.98 6.35 14.88
CA PHE A 189 -7.04 7.31 14.59
C PHE A 189 -8.20 7.10 15.55
N THR A 190 -8.64 8.19 16.18
CA THR A 190 -9.77 8.20 17.12
C THR A 190 -10.97 8.93 16.56
N VAL A 191 -12.17 8.44 16.89
CA VAL A 191 -13.45 9.09 16.60
C VAL A 191 -14.14 9.34 17.93
N THR A 192 -14.43 10.60 18.23
CA THR A 192 -15.10 11.00 19.47
C THR A 192 -16.58 11.24 19.22
N CYS A 193 -17.44 10.52 19.94
CA CYS A 193 -18.88 10.71 19.97
C CYS A 193 -19.31 10.77 21.44
N GLU A 194 -19.51 11.97 21.99
CA GLU A 194 -19.78 12.14 23.43
C GLU A 194 -20.88 11.20 23.94
N PRO A 195 -20.69 10.47 25.05
CA PRO A 195 -19.55 10.53 26.00
C PRO A 195 -18.41 9.52 25.71
N HIS A 196 -18.38 8.89 24.53
CA HIS A 196 -17.47 7.78 24.23
C HIS A 196 -16.42 8.12 23.16
N THR A 197 -15.20 7.64 23.37
CA THR A 197 -14.15 7.65 22.35
C THR A 197 -14.00 6.25 21.76
N PHE A 198 -13.92 6.19 20.44
CA PHE A 198 -13.64 4.98 19.69
C PHE A 198 -12.33 5.16 18.92
N ALA A 199 -11.70 4.05 18.53
CA ALA A 199 -10.53 4.07 17.67
C ALA A 199 -10.67 3.09 16.52
N LEU A 200 -10.18 3.50 15.35
CA LEU A 200 -10.03 2.62 14.21
C LEU A 200 -8.93 1.61 14.51
N LYS A 201 -9.14 0.34 14.16
CA LYS A 201 -8.16 -0.71 14.43
C LYS A 201 -6.83 -0.48 13.70
N PRO A 202 -5.69 -0.45 14.40
CA PRO A 202 -4.35 -0.45 13.77
C PRO A 202 -3.83 -1.86 13.47
N MET A 203 -4.50 -2.88 14.00
CA MET A 203 -4.19 -4.32 13.88
C MET A 203 -5.41 -5.18 14.25
N ASN A 204 -5.45 -6.44 13.82
CA ASN A 204 -6.62 -7.32 14.04
C ASN A 204 -6.53 -8.17 15.32
N CYS A 205 -5.35 -8.30 15.95
CA CYS A 205 -5.13 -9.24 17.06
C CYS A 205 -6.10 -9.12 18.24
N PRO A 206 -6.44 -7.91 18.77
CA PRO A 206 -7.37 -7.82 19.89
C PRO A 206 -8.78 -8.31 19.53
N ALA A 207 -9.21 -8.08 18.28
CA ALA A 207 -10.51 -8.57 17.80
C ALA A 207 -10.56 -10.10 17.74
N HIS A 208 -9.46 -10.74 17.33
CA HIS A 208 -9.38 -12.21 17.32
C HIS A 208 -9.36 -12.77 18.75
N CYS A 209 -8.75 -12.07 19.71
CA CYS A 209 -8.84 -12.44 21.13
C CYS A 209 -10.30 -12.37 21.64
N LEU A 210 -11.02 -11.30 21.31
CA LEU A 210 -12.45 -11.19 21.63
C LEU A 210 -13.28 -12.33 21.03
N MET A 211 -12.99 -12.75 19.80
CA MET A 211 -13.67 -13.89 19.18
C MET A 211 -13.32 -15.22 19.86
N PHE A 212 -12.08 -15.37 20.34
CA PHE A 212 -11.64 -16.56 21.04
C PHE A 212 -12.41 -16.71 22.36
N GLU A 213 -12.50 -15.63 23.16
CA GLU A 213 -13.10 -15.62 24.50
C GLU A 213 -14.63 -15.77 24.51
N GLN A 214 -15.32 -15.55 23.38
CA GLN A 214 -16.79 -15.63 23.29
C GLN A 214 -17.39 -16.95 23.77
N ARG A 215 -16.62 -18.05 23.72
CA ARG A 215 -17.02 -19.34 24.27
C ARG A 215 -15.83 -20.07 24.86
N VAL A 216 -16.11 -20.95 25.82
CA VAL A 216 -15.12 -21.90 26.34
C VAL A 216 -14.63 -22.80 25.20
N ARG A 217 -13.31 -22.98 25.14
CA ARG A 217 -12.63 -23.77 24.11
C ARG A 217 -12.06 -25.06 24.68
N SER A 218 -11.99 -26.10 23.85
CA SER A 218 -11.32 -27.36 24.20
C SER A 218 -9.95 -27.41 23.52
N TRP A 219 -8.97 -28.04 24.17
CA TRP A 219 -7.65 -28.30 23.57
C TRP A 219 -7.72 -29.06 22.25
N ARG A 220 -8.76 -29.88 22.06
CA ARG A 220 -9.00 -30.63 20.82
C ARG A 220 -9.33 -29.76 19.62
N GLU A 221 -9.73 -28.51 19.86
CA GLU A 221 -10.01 -27.54 18.80
C GLU A 221 -8.73 -26.83 18.34
N LEU A 222 -7.65 -26.89 19.12
CA LEU A 222 -6.37 -26.27 18.77
C LEU A 222 -5.57 -27.19 17.83
N PRO A 223 -4.92 -26.65 16.80
CA PRO A 223 -4.73 -25.22 16.53
C PRO A 223 -5.93 -24.56 15.82
N ILE A 224 -6.36 -23.40 16.32
CA ILE A 224 -7.37 -22.55 15.65
C ILE A 224 -6.64 -21.51 14.82
N ARG A 225 -6.92 -21.46 13.52
CA ARG A 225 -6.27 -20.56 12.57
C ARG A 225 -7.29 -19.59 11.96
N TRP A 226 -7.22 -18.31 12.34
CA TRP A 226 -8.13 -17.28 11.81
C TRP A 226 -7.40 -16.25 10.99
N ALA A 227 -7.91 -15.98 9.78
CA ALA A 227 -7.36 -14.97 8.88
C ALA A 227 -8.36 -13.84 8.62
N ASP A 228 -7.88 -12.60 8.54
CA ASP A 228 -8.69 -11.39 8.38
C ASP A 228 -8.00 -10.43 7.40
N PHE A 229 -8.73 -10.05 6.34
CA PHE A 229 -8.31 -9.03 5.37
C PHE A 229 -8.90 -7.64 5.68
N GLY A 230 -9.38 -7.45 6.90
CA GLY A 230 -9.99 -6.22 7.37
C GLY A 230 -9.09 -5.00 7.22
N ALA A 231 -9.70 -3.85 6.93
CA ALA A 231 -8.97 -2.61 6.77
C ALA A 231 -8.37 -2.14 8.10
N LEU A 232 -7.07 -1.86 8.09
CA LEU A 232 -6.29 -1.34 9.21
C LEU A 232 -5.93 0.11 8.96
N HIS A 233 -5.84 0.87 10.05
CA HIS A 233 -5.56 2.30 10.01
C HIS A 233 -4.47 2.67 11.02
N ARG A 234 -3.38 3.28 10.53
CA ARG A 234 -2.26 3.78 11.34
C ARG A 234 -2.04 5.25 11.03
N ASN A 235 -1.97 6.10 12.05
CA ASN A 235 -1.74 7.53 11.92
C ASN A 235 -0.26 7.84 11.65
N GLU A 236 0.24 7.34 10.51
CA GLU A 236 1.59 7.59 10.05
C GLU A 236 1.83 9.09 9.84
N HIS A 237 3.05 9.54 10.18
CA HIS A 237 3.48 10.92 9.96
C HIS A 237 3.36 11.28 8.48
N SER A 238 2.76 12.43 8.17
CA SER A 238 2.48 12.83 6.78
C SER A 238 3.72 12.89 5.90
N GLY A 239 4.88 13.27 6.47
CA GLY A 239 6.16 13.29 5.78
C GLY A 239 6.80 11.92 5.54
N ALA A 240 6.25 10.84 6.12
CA ALA A 240 6.72 9.47 5.93
C ALA A 240 5.88 8.70 4.90
N LEU A 241 4.78 9.26 4.42
CA LEU A 241 3.92 8.61 3.41
C LEU A 241 4.65 8.52 2.07
N GLY A 242 4.44 7.42 1.35
CA GLY A 242 5.06 7.22 0.04
C GLY A 242 4.30 6.20 -0.79
N GLY A 243 3.72 6.66 -1.91
CA GLY A 243 2.98 5.82 -2.87
C GLY A 243 2.10 4.77 -2.18
N LEU A 244 2.34 3.49 -2.51
CA LEU A 244 1.72 2.34 -1.84
C LEU A 244 2.62 1.65 -0.80
N THR A 245 3.88 2.06 -0.65
CA THR A 245 4.83 1.39 0.25
C THR A 245 4.65 1.80 1.70
N ARG A 246 4.17 3.02 1.95
CA ARG A 246 3.83 3.52 3.29
C ARG A 246 2.55 4.35 3.26
N VAL A 247 1.49 3.77 3.82
CA VAL A 247 0.10 4.25 3.77
C VAL A 247 -0.49 4.25 5.19
N ARG A 248 -1.50 5.09 5.40
CA ARG A 248 -2.31 5.18 6.63
C ARG A 248 -3.41 4.15 6.67
N ARG A 249 -4.02 3.82 5.53
CA ARG A 249 -5.02 2.75 5.39
C ARG A 249 -4.41 1.61 4.58
N PHE A 250 -4.50 0.40 5.09
CA PHE A 250 -4.01 -0.80 4.40
C PHE A 250 -4.83 -2.03 4.74
N CYS A 251 -4.76 -3.04 3.88
CA CYS A 251 -5.25 -4.38 4.16
C CYS A 251 -4.08 -5.34 4.17
N GLN A 252 -3.96 -6.11 5.24
CA GLN A 252 -2.93 -7.13 5.39
C GLN A 252 -3.55 -8.51 5.23
N ASP A 253 -2.78 -9.49 4.76
CA ASP A 253 -3.14 -10.90 4.80
C ASP A 253 -2.94 -11.48 6.22
N ASP A 254 -3.53 -10.78 7.19
CA ASP A 254 -3.29 -10.97 8.60
C ASP A 254 -3.93 -12.27 9.09
N ALA A 255 -3.25 -13.00 9.96
CA ALA A 255 -3.83 -14.15 10.61
C ALA A 255 -3.23 -14.39 11.99
N HIS A 256 -4.06 -14.99 12.84
CA HIS A 256 -3.71 -15.34 14.20
C HIS A 256 -3.98 -16.83 14.40
N ILE A 257 -2.95 -17.56 14.82
CA ILE A 257 -3.04 -18.98 15.17
C ILE A 257 -3.01 -19.09 16.69
N PHE A 258 -4.02 -19.73 17.26
CA PHE A 258 -4.05 -20.10 18.66
C PHE A 258 -3.65 -21.56 18.76
N CYS A 259 -2.55 -21.86 19.43
CA CYS A 259 -2.01 -23.20 19.54
C CYS A 259 -1.54 -23.51 20.97
N THR A 260 -1.31 -24.78 21.24
CA THR A 260 -0.67 -25.24 22.47
C THR A 260 0.87 -25.09 22.36
N PRO A 261 1.60 -25.00 23.48
CA PRO A 261 3.06 -25.00 23.47
C PRO A 261 3.69 -26.17 22.70
N GLU A 262 3.06 -27.35 22.74
CA GLU A 262 3.54 -28.55 22.05
C GLU A 262 3.36 -28.47 20.53
N GLN A 263 2.39 -27.68 20.04
CA GLN A 263 2.10 -27.50 18.61
C GLN A 263 2.91 -26.37 17.97
N LEU A 264 3.62 -25.57 18.78
CA LEU A 264 4.24 -24.33 18.33
C LEU A 264 5.26 -24.53 17.20
N GLU A 265 6.17 -25.51 17.34
CA GLU A 265 7.19 -25.82 16.34
C GLU A 265 6.59 -26.26 14.99
N GLU A 266 5.55 -27.10 15.03
CA GLU A 266 4.82 -27.53 13.83
C GLU A 266 4.16 -26.34 13.11
N GLU A 267 3.51 -25.44 13.86
CA GLU A 267 2.84 -24.27 13.29
C GLU A 267 3.83 -23.24 12.72
N ILE A 268 4.98 -23.02 13.37
CA ILE A 268 6.04 -22.14 12.82
C ILE A 268 6.56 -22.72 11.51
N THR A 269 6.85 -24.02 11.47
CA THR A 269 7.33 -24.72 10.27
C THR A 269 6.31 -24.62 9.12
N ALA A 270 5.03 -24.86 9.41
CA ALA A 270 3.95 -24.71 8.45
C ALA A 270 3.81 -23.25 7.93
N CYS A 271 4.03 -22.25 8.78
CA CYS A 271 4.06 -20.85 8.38
C CYS A 271 5.26 -20.52 7.47
N LEU A 272 6.46 -21.02 7.78
CA LEU A 272 7.65 -20.84 6.94
C LEU A 272 7.47 -21.47 5.56
N ASP A 273 6.93 -22.69 5.50
CA ASP A 273 6.61 -23.37 4.24
C ASP A 273 5.52 -22.64 3.44
N PHE A 274 4.56 -22.03 4.14
CA PHE A 274 3.58 -21.17 3.49
C PHE A 274 4.24 -19.96 2.81
N VAL A 275 5.11 -19.25 3.52
CA VAL A 275 5.88 -18.12 2.95
C VAL A 275 6.68 -18.58 1.73
N ARG A 276 7.44 -19.67 1.84
CA ARG A 276 8.23 -20.24 0.73
C ARG A 276 7.36 -20.52 -0.49
N SER A 277 6.21 -21.16 -0.29
CA SER A 277 5.31 -21.52 -1.39
C SER A 277 4.78 -20.29 -2.14
N VAL A 278 4.47 -19.21 -1.43
CA VAL A 278 3.96 -17.96 -2.02
C VAL A 278 5.07 -17.20 -2.71
N TYR A 279 6.23 -17.06 -2.08
CA TYR A 279 7.34 -16.26 -2.64
C TYR A 279 7.97 -16.93 -3.86
N ARG A 280 7.99 -18.27 -3.90
CA ARG A 280 8.40 -19.03 -5.09
C ARG A 280 7.51 -18.74 -6.30
N VAL A 281 6.21 -18.54 -6.10
CA VAL A 281 5.29 -18.17 -7.20
C VAL A 281 5.66 -16.80 -7.79
N PHE A 282 6.09 -15.85 -6.97
CA PHE A 282 6.56 -14.54 -7.47
C PHE A 282 8.00 -14.57 -8.00
N GLY A 283 8.76 -15.62 -7.71
CA GLY A 283 10.18 -15.73 -8.05
C GLY A 283 11.08 -14.87 -7.15
N PHE A 284 10.64 -14.54 -5.93
CA PHE A 284 11.46 -13.81 -4.98
C PHE A 284 12.47 -14.73 -4.29
N SER A 285 13.70 -14.24 -4.15
CA SER A 285 14.59 -14.70 -3.08
C SER A 285 14.30 -13.91 -1.81
N PHE A 286 14.44 -14.58 -0.67
CA PHE A 286 14.18 -13.98 0.63
C PHE A 286 15.26 -14.39 1.62
N HIS A 287 15.42 -13.59 2.67
CA HIS A 287 16.28 -13.89 3.80
C HIS A 287 15.48 -13.70 5.10
N CYS A 288 15.74 -14.58 6.06
CA CYS A 288 15.05 -14.57 7.34
C CYS A 288 15.91 -13.84 8.39
N LEU A 289 15.28 -13.04 9.23
CA LEU A 289 15.91 -12.38 10.37
C LEU A 289 15.21 -12.85 11.64
N LEU A 290 15.99 -13.41 12.57
CA LEU A 290 15.51 -13.75 13.91
C LEU A 290 15.66 -12.53 14.81
N SER A 291 14.55 -11.84 15.05
CA SER A 291 14.49 -10.63 15.86
C SER A 291 14.23 -10.98 17.33
N THR A 292 15.25 -10.82 18.18
CA THR A 292 15.24 -11.23 19.60
C THR A 292 14.81 -10.12 20.54
N ARG A 293 14.67 -10.43 21.84
CA ARG A 293 14.10 -9.55 22.86
C ARG A 293 14.64 -8.10 22.84
N PRO A 294 13.75 -7.09 22.78
CA PRO A 294 14.13 -5.69 22.89
C PRO A 294 14.33 -5.27 24.37
N VAL A 295 14.87 -4.07 24.56
CA VAL A 295 14.90 -3.39 25.86
C VAL A 295 14.07 -2.11 25.76
N PRO A 296 12.91 -1.99 26.45
CA PRO A 296 12.29 -2.94 27.40
C PRO A 296 11.43 -4.04 26.73
N CYS A 297 11.23 -5.17 27.42
CA CYS A 297 10.34 -6.27 27.02
C CYS A 297 9.35 -6.65 28.13
N LEU A 298 8.22 -7.28 27.77
CA LEU A 298 7.22 -7.82 28.69
C LEU A 298 7.35 -9.34 28.85
N GLY A 299 7.04 -9.86 30.04
CA GLY A 299 7.04 -11.30 30.34
C GLY A 299 8.31 -11.78 31.04
N GLU A 300 8.33 -13.05 31.41
CA GLU A 300 9.45 -13.65 32.13
C GLU A 300 10.63 -13.97 31.19
N PRO A 301 11.89 -13.72 31.59
CA PRO A 301 13.06 -14.01 30.76
C PRO A 301 13.13 -15.47 30.27
N ALA A 302 12.71 -16.44 31.10
CA ALA A 302 12.73 -17.86 30.74
C ALA A 302 11.79 -18.20 29.58
N LEU A 303 10.64 -17.51 29.49
CA LEU A 303 9.70 -17.69 28.38
C LEU A 303 10.29 -17.16 27.07
N TRP A 304 10.99 -16.03 27.14
CA TRP A 304 11.72 -15.47 26.01
C TRP A 304 12.85 -16.40 25.55
N ASP A 305 13.63 -16.95 26.50
CA ASP A 305 14.71 -17.91 26.18
C ASP A 305 14.15 -19.11 25.40
N ALA A 306 13.05 -19.69 25.88
CA ALA A 306 12.39 -20.81 25.22
C ALA A 306 11.84 -20.45 23.83
N ALA A 307 11.18 -19.28 23.71
CA ALA A 307 10.60 -18.81 22.46
C ALA A 307 11.66 -18.53 21.38
N GLU A 308 12.75 -17.86 21.75
CA GLU A 308 13.88 -17.58 20.85
C GLU A 308 14.54 -18.89 20.39
N GLN A 309 14.74 -19.85 21.30
CA GLN A 309 15.33 -21.15 20.98
C GLN A 309 14.45 -21.97 20.02
N GLN A 310 13.13 -21.93 20.17
CA GLN A 310 12.21 -22.63 19.29
C GLN A 310 12.17 -22.03 17.88
N LEU A 311 12.15 -20.69 17.77
CA LEU A 311 12.25 -20.01 16.46
C LEU A 311 13.59 -20.31 15.78
N GLU A 312 14.70 -20.30 16.54
CA GLU A 312 16.02 -20.64 16.00
C GLU A 312 16.07 -22.10 15.51
N SER A 313 15.48 -23.04 16.26
CA SER A 313 15.43 -24.45 15.87
C SER A 313 14.60 -24.67 14.59
N SER A 314 13.46 -23.98 14.50
CA SER A 314 12.60 -24.01 13.30
C SER A 314 13.33 -23.45 12.07
N LEU A 315 14.08 -22.35 12.23
CA LEU A 315 14.89 -21.77 11.16
C LEU A 315 16.04 -22.69 10.71
N LYS A 316 16.69 -23.40 11.64
CA LYS A 316 17.73 -24.39 11.31
C LYS A 316 17.17 -25.56 10.50
N GLN A 317 15.96 -26.03 10.82
CA GLN A 317 15.29 -27.11 10.07
C GLN A 317 14.78 -26.66 8.70
N PHE A 318 14.45 -25.37 8.55
CA PHE A 318 13.93 -24.83 7.30
C PHE A 318 14.98 -24.75 6.18
N GLU A 319 16.28 -24.85 6.49
CA GLU A 319 17.40 -24.89 5.54
C GLU A 319 17.52 -23.64 4.62
N GLU A 320 16.95 -22.50 5.01
CA GLU A 320 17.18 -21.21 4.34
C GLU A 320 18.22 -20.36 5.08
N HIS A 321 18.80 -19.39 4.38
CA HIS A 321 19.70 -18.42 4.99
C HIS A 321 18.95 -17.50 5.97
N TRP A 322 19.45 -17.44 7.21
CA TRP A 322 18.96 -16.54 8.24
C TRP A 322 20.08 -15.88 9.04
N GLU A 323 19.78 -14.69 9.57
CA GLU A 323 20.70 -13.92 10.42
C GLU A 323 19.99 -13.49 11.72
N LEU A 324 20.76 -13.24 12.77
CA LEU A 324 20.25 -12.71 14.02
C LEU A 324 20.09 -11.19 13.92
N ASN A 325 18.96 -10.66 14.40
CA ASN A 325 18.71 -9.22 14.48
C ASN A 325 18.45 -8.83 15.95
N PRO A 326 19.51 -8.63 16.76
CA PRO A 326 19.37 -8.47 18.20
C PRO A 326 18.56 -7.24 18.60
N GLY A 327 17.56 -7.44 19.44
CA GLY A 327 16.78 -6.33 20.03
C GLY A 327 15.69 -5.74 19.16
N ASP A 328 15.41 -6.31 17.99
CA ASP A 328 14.33 -5.85 17.09
C ASP A 328 13.02 -6.63 17.28
N GLY A 329 12.95 -7.56 18.23
CA GLY A 329 11.70 -8.24 18.60
C GLY A 329 10.63 -7.24 19.06
N ALA A 330 9.36 -7.63 19.01
CA ALA A 330 8.32 -6.76 19.57
C ALA A 330 8.31 -6.85 21.09
N PHE A 331 7.67 -5.89 21.75
CA PHE A 331 7.64 -5.83 23.21
C PHE A 331 6.98 -7.07 23.87
N TYR A 332 6.18 -7.85 23.13
CA TYR A 332 5.44 -9.03 23.62
C TYR A 332 5.98 -10.39 23.15
N GLY A 333 7.00 -10.43 22.29
CA GLY A 333 7.62 -11.68 21.87
C GLY A 333 8.58 -11.57 20.68
N PRO A 334 9.39 -12.62 20.43
CA PRO A 334 10.32 -12.66 19.32
C PRO A 334 9.59 -12.89 18.00
N LYS A 335 10.23 -12.51 16.89
CA LYS A 335 9.65 -12.65 15.54
C LYS A 335 10.69 -13.09 14.52
N ILE A 336 10.24 -13.81 13.52
CA ILE A 336 10.97 -14.08 12.28
C ILE A 336 10.47 -13.07 11.26
N ASP A 337 11.35 -12.14 10.89
CA ASP A 337 11.08 -11.19 9.83
C ASP A 337 11.64 -11.71 8.52
N ILE A 338 10.80 -11.77 7.49
CA ILE A 338 11.22 -12.22 6.18
C ILE A 338 11.28 -10.99 5.27
N GLN A 339 12.49 -10.76 4.77
CA GLN A 339 12.78 -9.66 3.89
C GLN A 339 12.98 -10.16 2.47
N ILE A 340 12.40 -9.45 1.52
CA ILE A 340 12.57 -9.69 0.08
C ILE A 340 13.42 -8.59 -0.54
N ARG A 341 14.18 -8.97 -1.56
CA ARG A 341 14.95 -8.01 -2.36
C ARG A 341 14.18 -7.66 -3.63
N ASP A 342 13.96 -6.38 -3.87
CA ASP A 342 13.35 -5.91 -5.12
C ASP A 342 14.37 -5.91 -6.29
N ALA A 343 13.88 -5.64 -7.50
CA ALA A 343 14.73 -5.59 -8.71
C ALA A 343 15.78 -4.46 -8.70
N LEU A 344 15.71 -3.52 -7.75
CA LEU A 344 16.68 -2.45 -7.53
C LEU A 344 17.67 -2.76 -6.39
N GLY A 345 17.53 -3.92 -5.76
CA GLY A 345 18.40 -4.37 -4.67
C GLY A 345 18.00 -3.83 -3.29
N ARG A 346 16.88 -3.13 -3.15
CA ARG A 346 16.38 -2.67 -1.83
C ARG A 346 15.73 -3.83 -1.10
N GLN A 347 15.89 -3.84 0.22
CA GLN A 347 15.29 -4.85 1.07
C GLN A 347 13.99 -4.33 1.68
N HIS A 348 12.94 -5.14 1.58
CA HIS A 348 11.62 -4.84 2.11
C HIS A 348 11.17 -5.96 3.03
N GLN A 349 10.89 -5.63 4.28
CA GLN A 349 10.22 -6.55 5.21
C GLN A 349 8.74 -6.65 4.82
N CYS A 350 8.31 -7.86 4.48
CA CYS A 350 6.95 -8.13 4.01
C CYS A 350 6.27 -9.16 4.91
N ALA A 351 6.79 -10.40 4.93
CA ALA A 351 6.29 -11.44 5.82
C ALA A 351 6.87 -11.30 7.22
N THR A 352 6.07 -11.70 8.20
CA THR A 352 6.49 -11.81 9.59
C THR A 352 5.77 -12.99 10.24
N ILE A 353 6.46 -13.71 11.11
CA ILE A 353 5.91 -14.73 11.98
C ILE A 353 6.33 -14.35 13.40
N GLN A 354 5.38 -14.01 14.24
CA GLN A 354 5.64 -13.39 15.52
C GLN A 354 4.89 -14.12 16.62
N LEU A 355 5.60 -14.39 17.71
CA LEU A 355 5.03 -15.03 18.89
C LEU A 355 4.50 -13.97 19.84
N ASP A 356 3.33 -14.23 20.41
CA ASP A 356 2.74 -13.40 21.45
C ASP A 356 2.21 -14.26 22.59
N PHE A 357 2.81 -14.03 23.75
CA PHE A 357 2.47 -14.67 25.01
C PHE A 357 1.65 -13.74 25.92
N GLN A 358 1.61 -12.45 25.63
CA GLN A 358 1.02 -11.40 26.46
C GLN A 358 -0.47 -11.21 26.17
N LEU A 359 -0.87 -11.16 24.90
CA LEU A 359 -2.29 -10.99 24.55
C LEU A 359 -3.18 -12.10 25.12
N PRO A 360 -2.81 -13.39 25.02
CA PRO A 360 -3.59 -14.45 25.66
C PRO A 360 -3.79 -14.26 27.16
N ILE A 361 -2.76 -13.77 27.87
CA ILE A 361 -2.81 -13.49 29.31
C ILE A 361 -3.69 -12.27 29.60
N ARG A 362 -3.50 -11.15 28.88
CA ARG A 362 -4.28 -9.91 29.05
C ARG A 362 -5.77 -10.10 28.77
N PHE A 363 -6.10 -10.98 27.83
CA PHE A 363 -7.48 -11.34 27.54
C PHE A 363 -8.00 -12.49 28.42
N ASN A 364 -7.17 -13.07 29.30
CA ASN A 364 -7.53 -14.21 30.13
C ASN A 364 -8.15 -15.36 29.29
N LEU A 365 -7.52 -15.66 28.16
CA LEU A 365 -8.05 -16.64 27.22
C LEU A 365 -8.07 -18.02 27.88
N GLN A 366 -9.26 -18.61 27.96
CA GLN A 366 -9.49 -19.86 28.69
C GLN A 366 -8.99 -21.08 27.92
N TYR A 367 -7.80 -21.53 28.32
CA TYR A 367 -7.22 -22.88 28.26
C TYR A 367 -5.74 -22.70 28.62
N THR A 368 -5.20 -23.36 29.67
CA THR A 368 -3.78 -23.33 30.14
C THR A 368 -2.77 -22.49 29.30
N GLY A 369 -2.95 -21.16 29.24
CA GLY A 369 -2.21 -20.21 28.40
C GLY A 369 -1.99 -20.63 26.93
N PRO A 370 -2.95 -20.42 25.99
CA PRO A 370 -2.67 -20.69 24.58
C PRO A 370 -1.64 -19.69 24.06
N ILE A 371 -0.80 -20.11 23.13
CA ILE A 371 0.16 -19.23 22.46
C ILE A 371 -0.50 -18.67 21.20
N MET A 372 -0.35 -17.37 20.98
CA MET A 372 -0.79 -16.72 19.75
C MET A 372 0.41 -16.54 18.81
N ILE A 373 0.26 -16.99 17.56
CA ILE A 373 1.18 -16.69 16.47
C ILE A 373 0.51 -15.68 15.56
N HIS A 374 1.11 -14.49 15.45
CA HIS A 374 0.75 -13.48 14.47
C HIS A 374 1.52 -13.75 13.19
N ARG A 375 0.84 -13.71 12.05
CA ARG A 375 1.54 -13.87 10.78
C ARG A 375 0.92 -13.07 9.66
N ALA A 376 1.80 -12.66 8.74
CA ALA A 376 1.46 -12.15 7.43
C ALA A 376 2.44 -12.74 6.42
N VAL A 377 1.98 -13.07 5.21
CA VAL A 377 2.82 -13.62 4.14
C VAL A 377 3.13 -12.55 3.10
N LEU A 378 2.12 -11.82 2.63
CA LEU A 378 2.35 -10.68 1.74
C LEU A 378 2.72 -9.42 2.51
N GLY A 379 2.27 -9.30 3.76
CA GLY A 379 2.23 -8.02 4.45
C GLY A 379 1.02 -7.22 3.95
N SER A 380 1.14 -5.89 3.87
CA SER A 380 0.06 -5.11 3.26
C SER A 380 -0.03 -5.36 1.75
N LEU A 381 -1.24 -5.54 1.25
CA LEU A 381 -1.51 -5.69 -0.18
C LEU A 381 -1.01 -4.47 -0.95
N GLU A 382 -1.19 -3.27 -0.41
CA GLU A 382 -0.69 -2.02 -0.97
C GLU A 382 0.83 -2.09 -1.21
N ARG A 383 1.61 -2.43 -0.16
CA ARG A 383 3.07 -2.51 -0.26
C ARG A 383 3.50 -3.61 -1.21
N MET A 384 2.86 -4.78 -1.13
CA MET A 384 3.18 -5.90 -2.02
C MET A 384 2.93 -5.55 -3.49
N ILE A 385 1.83 -4.85 -3.82
CA ILE A 385 1.56 -4.38 -5.19
C ILE A 385 2.66 -3.45 -5.67
N ALA A 386 3.13 -2.51 -4.84
CA ALA A 386 4.26 -1.64 -5.21
C ALA A 386 5.53 -2.44 -5.50
N ILE A 387 5.89 -3.38 -4.60
CA ILE A 387 7.10 -4.20 -4.77
C ILE A 387 7.01 -5.06 -6.03
N LEU A 388 5.84 -5.68 -6.29
CA LEU A 388 5.63 -6.48 -7.49
C LEU A 388 5.67 -5.63 -8.76
N ALA A 389 5.10 -4.42 -8.73
CA ALA A 389 5.12 -3.51 -9.88
C ALA A 389 6.56 -3.15 -10.28
N GLU A 390 7.42 -2.90 -9.30
CA GLU A 390 8.85 -2.62 -9.50
C GLU A 390 9.62 -3.89 -9.91
N ASN A 391 9.37 -5.02 -9.24
CA ASN A 391 10.00 -6.30 -9.54
C ASN A 391 9.77 -6.74 -10.99
N PHE A 392 8.52 -6.67 -11.44
CA PHE A 392 8.15 -6.97 -12.82
C PHE A 392 8.38 -5.80 -13.77
N ARG A 393 8.76 -4.61 -13.29
CA ARG A 393 8.93 -3.39 -14.10
C ARG A 393 7.68 -3.08 -14.93
N GLY A 394 6.50 -3.28 -14.34
CA GLY A 394 5.19 -3.16 -15.01
C GLY A 394 4.84 -4.29 -15.99
N LYS A 395 5.74 -5.27 -16.20
CA LYS A 395 5.55 -6.44 -17.06
C LYS A 395 4.92 -7.62 -16.33
N TRP A 396 3.72 -7.42 -15.80
CA TRP A 396 3.00 -8.40 -15.00
C TRP A 396 2.92 -9.79 -15.66
N PRO A 397 3.06 -10.89 -14.87
CA PRO A 397 2.79 -12.23 -15.35
C PRO A 397 1.30 -12.38 -15.69
N PHE A 398 0.96 -13.27 -16.61
CA PHE A 398 -0.39 -13.34 -17.19
C PHE A 398 -1.49 -13.46 -16.12
N TRP A 399 -1.29 -14.31 -15.12
CA TRP A 399 -2.29 -14.57 -14.09
C TRP A 399 -2.60 -13.36 -13.19
N LEU A 400 -1.68 -12.40 -13.08
CA LEU A 400 -1.80 -11.21 -12.24
C LEU A 400 -2.07 -9.93 -13.05
N SER A 401 -1.75 -9.95 -14.34
CA SER A 401 -1.79 -8.78 -15.20
C SER A 401 -3.19 -8.21 -15.37
N PRO A 402 -3.38 -6.90 -15.22
CA PRO A 402 -4.65 -6.25 -15.55
C PRO A 402 -4.79 -5.93 -17.05
N ALA A 403 -3.79 -6.27 -17.86
CA ALA A 403 -3.75 -6.11 -19.31
C ALA A 403 -3.46 -7.47 -19.95
N GLN A 404 -4.38 -8.44 -19.79
CA GLN A 404 -4.13 -9.81 -20.25
C GLN A 404 -4.20 -9.91 -21.77
N VAL A 405 -5.30 -9.46 -22.37
CA VAL A 405 -5.54 -9.58 -23.81
C VAL A 405 -6.03 -8.27 -24.41
N MET A 406 -5.40 -7.84 -25.51
CA MET A 406 -5.92 -6.78 -26.39
C MET A 406 -6.38 -7.39 -27.71
N VAL A 407 -7.63 -7.18 -28.08
CA VAL A 407 -8.19 -7.61 -29.36
C VAL A 407 -8.16 -6.44 -30.35
N VAL A 408 -7.51 -6.64 -31.49
CA VAL A 408 -7.30 -5.63 -32.53
C VAL A 408 -8.00 -6.07 -33.82
N PRO A 409 -9.19 -5.54 -34.12
CA PRO A 409 -9.85 -5.79 -35.40
C PRO A 409 -9.13 -5.05 -36.54
N VAL A 410 -9.05 -5.70 -37.71
CA VAL A 410 -8.46 -5.10 -38.93
C VAL A 410 -9.41 -4.10 -39.61
N GLY A 411 -10.69 -4.10 -39.22
CA GLY A 411 -11.73 -3.19 -39.70
C GLY A 411 -12.85 -3.93 -40.46
N GLY A 412 -13.90 -3.19 -40.84
CA GLY A 412 -15.05 -3.74 -41.55
C GLY A 412 -15.82 -4.78 -40.72
N GLY A 413 -16.15 -5.93 -41.32
CA GLY A 413 -16.91 -7.01 -40.65
C GLY A 413 -16.20 -7.67 -39.47
N SER A 414 -14.90 -7.43 -39.27
CA SER A 414 -14.14 -7.99 -38.15
C SER A 414 -14.40 -7.30 -36.79
N GLU A 415 -15.03 -6.12 -36.77
CA GLU A 415 -15.34 -5.40 -35.51
C GLU A 415 -16.32 -6.20 -34.63
N THR A 416 -17.38 -6.75 -35.23
CA THR A 416 -18.39 -7.56 -34.51
C THR A 416 -17.77 -8.84 -33.94
N TYR A 417 -16.93 -9.51 -34.72
CA TYR A 417 -16.22 -10.70 -34.24
C TYR A 417 -15.20 -10.36 -33.14
N GLY A 418 -14.51 -9.22 -33.24
CA GLY A 418 -13.62 -8.74 -32.17
C GLY A 418 -14.37 -8.54 -30.85
N GLN A 419 -15.57 -7.96 -30.89
CA GLN A 419 -16.43 -7.81 -29.71
C GLN A 419 -16.88 -9.16 -29.15
N GLU A 420 -17.24 -10.11 -30.01
CA GLU A 420 -17.59 -11.48 -29.61
C GLU A 420 -16.42 -12.18 -28.90
N VAL A 421 -15.20 -12.08 -29.44
CA VAL A 421 -13.99 -12.63 -28.84
C VAL A 421 -13.76 -12.03 -27.44
N VAL A 422 -13.88 -10.71 -27.28
CA VAL A 422 -13.77 -10.05 -25.97
C VAL A 422 -14.85 -10.53 -25.01
N CYS A 423 -16.10 -10.67 -25.46
CA CYS A 423 -17.19 -11.17 -24.63
C CYS A 423 -16.89 -12.56 -24.08
N ARG A 424 -16.48 -13.50 -24.95
CA ARG A 424 -16.12 -14.87 -24.56
C ARG A 424 -14.92 -14.92 -23.60
N LEU A 425 -13.92 -14.07 -23.78
CA LEU A 425 -12.77 -13.97 -22.88
C LEU A 425 -13.19 -13.45 -21.49
N ARG A 426 -14.05 -12.43 -21.45
CA ARG A 426 -14.59 -11.88 -20.20
C ARG A 426 -15.48 -12.87 -19.46
N GLU A 427 -16.32 -13.61 -20.18
CA GLU A 427 -17.14 -14.71 -19.61
C GLU A 427 -16.29 -15.82 -18.98
N ALA A 428 -15.11 -16.09 -19.53
CA ALA A 428 -14.13 -17.02 -18.94
C ALA A 428 -13.31 -16.42 -17.77
N GLY A 429 -13.57 -15.16 -17.41
CA GLY A 429 -12.92 -14.44 -16.32
C GLY A 429 -11.54 -13.88 -16.67
N PHE A 430 -11.28 -13.55 -17.94
CA PHE A 430 -10.06 -12.86 -18.37
C PHE A 430 -10.30 -11.36 -18.59
N MET A 431 -9.25 -10.57 -18.36
CA MET A 431 -9.18 -9.14 -18.67
C MET A 431 -8.90 -8.94 -20.16
N ALA A 432 -9.96 -8.73 -20.94
CA ALA A 432 -9.86 -8.47 -22.37
C ALA A 432 -10.40 -7.08 -22.73
N ASP A 433 -9.62 -6.34 -23.50
CA ASP A 433 -9.97 -5.04 -24.07
C ASP A 433 -10.00 -5.13 -25.60
N ILE A 434 -10.75 -4.24 -26.25
CA ILE A 434 -10.81 -4.10 -27.71
C ILE A 434 -10.26 -2.74 -28.11
N ASP A 435 -9.47 -2.70 -29.19
CA ASP A 435 -9.02 -1.45 -29.81
C ASP A 435 -10.13 -0.89 -30.70
N ASP A 436 -10.66 0.28 -30.34
CA ASP A 436 -11.74 0.99 -31.04
C ASP A 436 -11.25 2.17 -31.89
N ASP A 437 -9.94 2.40 -31.98
CA ASP A 437 -9.36 3.53 -32.70
C ASP A 437 -9.46 3.32 -34.22
N ARG A 438 -10.47 3.92 -34.86
CA ARG A 438 -10.70 3.81 -36.31
C ARG A 438 -9.67 4.58 -37.16
N GLY A 439 -8.90 5.50 -36.58
CA GLY A 439 -7.99 6.38 -37.30
C GLY A 439 -6.55 5.85 -37.42
N SER A 440 -6.17 4.88 -36.59
CA SER A 440 -4.80 4.35 -36.54
C SER A 440 -4.59 3.12 -37.42
N THR A 441 -3.40 3.00 -38.01
CA THR A 441 -2.99 1.81 -38.76
C THR A 441 -2.87 0.59 -37.85
N LEU A 442 -3.07 -0.62 -38.39
CA LEU A 442 -2.95 -1.87 -37.64
C LEU A 442 -1.62 -1.98 -36.86
N ASN A 443 -0.50 -1.63 -37.50
CA ASN A 443 0.81 -1.65 -36.85
C ASN A 443 0.91 -0.65 -35.68
N LYS A 444 0.28 0.52 -35.80
CA LYS A 444 0.23 1.50 -34.72
C LYS A 444 -0.60 0.97 -33.55
N LYS A 445 -1.76 0.35 -33.80
CA LYS A 445 -2.59 -0.30 -32.77
C LYS A 445 -1.84 -1.40 -32.01
N ILE A 446 -1.18 -2.30 -32.75
CA ILE A 446 -0.36 -3.37 -32.18
C ILE A 446 0.76 -2.78 -31.33
N ARG A 447 1.46 -1.75 -31.82
CA ARG A 447 2.53 -1.08 -31.08
C ARG A 447 2.01 -0.40 -29.81
N SER A 448 0.86 0.26 -29.86
CA SER A 448 0.21 0.87 -28.70
C SER A 448 -0.12 -0.19 -27.63
N ALA A 449 -0.66 -1.34 -28.04
CA ALA A 449 -0.94 -2.46 -27.14
C ALA A 449 0.33 -3.05 -26.51
N GLN A 450 1.42 -3.17 -27.28
CA GLN A 450 2.73 -3.59 -26.75
C GLN A 450 3.30 -2.59 -25.75
N LEU A 451 3.21 -1.29 -26.03
CA LEU A 451 3.66 -0.23 -25.13
C LEU A 451 2.86 -0.24 -23.83
N ALA A 452 1.55 -0.48 -23.92
CA ALA A 452 0.66 -0.67 -22.77
C ALA A 452 0.87 -2.02 -22.04
N GLN A 453 1.86 -2.81 -22.46
CA GLN A 453 2.28 -4.08 -21.83
C GLN A 453 1.22 -5.18 -21.78
N TYR A 454 0.29 -5.23 -22.74
CA TYR A 454 -0.64 -6.36 -22.84
C TYR A 454 0.13 -7.69 -23.02
N ASN A 455 -0.22 -8.73 -22.27
CA ASN A 455 0.46 -10.02 -22.37
C ASN A 455 0.31 -10.64 -23.76
N TYR A 456 -0.92 -10.62 -24.27
CA TYR A 456 -1.24 -11.12 -25.61
C TYR A 456 -2.05 -10.12 -26.41
N ILE A 457 -1.80 -10.08 -27.72
CA ILE A 457 -2.50 -9.25 -28.69
C ILE A 457 -3.10 -10.18 -29.73
N PHE A 458 -4.42 -10.16 -29.85
CA PHE A 458 -5.18 -10.97 -30.79
C PHE A 458 -5.59 -10.10 -31.97
N VAL A 459 -5.07 -10.40 -33.15
CA VAL A 459 -5.47 -9.71 -34.38
C VAL A 459 -6.57 -10.53 -35.05
N VAL A 460 -7.67 -9.87 -35.41
CA VAL A 460 -8.82 -10.50 -36.07
C VAL A 460 -9.16 -9.78 -37.37
N GLY A 461 -9.05 -10.49 -38.49
CA GLY A 461 -9.51 -10.05 -39.81
C GLY A 461 -10.67 -10.92 -40.33
N GLU A 462 -10.96 -10.81 -41.62
CA GLU A 462 -12.01 -11.60 -42.28
C GLU A 462 -11.72 -13.10 -42.24
N LYS A 463 -10.45 -13.50 -42.42
CA LYS A 463 -10.02 -14.90 -42.36
C LYS A 463 -10.26 -15.51 -40.98
N GLU A 464 -9.90 -14.78 -39.93
CA GLU A 464 -10.10 -15.18 -38.54
C GLU A 464 -11.59 -15.27 -38.19
N CYS A 465 -12.38 -14.29 -38.65
CA CYS A 465 -13.83 -14.28 -38.49
C CYS A 465 -14.51 -15.49 -39.15
N ALA A 466 -14.12 -15.83 -40.37
CA ALA A 466 -14.71 -16.96 -41.10
C ALA A 466 -14.36 -18.33 -40.49
N SER A 467 -13.22 -18.42 -39.81
CA SER A 467 -12.70 -19.68 -39.24
C SER A 467 -12.89 -19.81 -37.72
N GLY A 468 -13.41 -18.79 -37.03
CA GLY A 468 -13.53 -18.79 -35.57
C GLY A 468 -12.18 -18.87 -34.85
N THR A 469 -11.15 -18.24 -35.43
CA THR A 469 -9.77 -18.26 -34.93
C THR A 469 -9.30 -16.87 -34.54
N VAL A 470 -8.09 -16.77 -33.99
CA VAL A 470 -7.39 -15.52 -33.70
C VAL A 470 -5.92 -15.63 -34.10
N SER A 471 -5.33 -14.54 -34.60
CA SER A 471 -3.88 -14.45 -34.80
C SER A 471 -3.22 -13.94 -33.53
N VAL A 472 -2.42 -14.78 -32.86
CA VAL A 472 -1.88 -14.49 -31.53
C VAL A 472 -0.47 -13.92 -31.61
N ARG A 473 -0.23 -12.84 -30.88
CA ARG A 473 1.08 -12.22 -30.69
C ARG A 473 1.38 -12.04 -29.21
N THR A 474 2.62 -12.27 -28.81
CA THR A 474 3.06 -12.00 -27.43
C THR A 474 3.41 -10.52 -27.26
N ARG A 475 3.49 -10.07 -26.00
CA ARG A 475 4.02 -8.75 -25.61
C ARG A 475 5.37 -8.42 -26.24
N ALA A 476 6.26 -9.41 -26.33
CA ALA A 476 7.59 -9.29 -26.94
C ALA A 476 7.56 -9.22 -28.49
N GLY A 477 6.39 -9.36 -29.11
CA GLY A 477 6.22 -9.30 -30.57
C GLY A 477 6.42 -10.63 -31.30
N LYS A 478 6.63 -11.74 -30.58
CA LYS A 478 6.67 -13.09 -31.17
C LYS A 478 5.28 -13.42 -31.72
N GLN A 479 5.20 -13.77 -33.00
CA GLN A 479 3.97 -14.23 -33.63
C GLN A 479 3.81 -15.73 -33.38
N LEU A 480 2.73 -16.13 -32.71
CA LEU A 480 2.41 -17.53 -32.42
C LEU A 480 1.51 -18.15 -33.49
N GLY A 481 1.12 -17.37 -34.50
CA GLY A 481 0.31 -17.82 -35.62
C GLY A 481 -1.19 -17.79 -35.32
N GLN A 482 -1.95 -18.44 -36.21
CA GLN A 482 -3.39 -18.55 -36.14
C GLN A 482 -3.76 -19.75 -35.27
N LYS A 483 -4.57 -19.54 -34.23
CA LYS A 483 -5.06 -20.58 -33.32
C LYS A 483 -6.57 -20.47 -33.14
N SER A 484 -7.22 -21.59 -32.83
CA SER A 484 -8.65 -21.54 -32.48
C SER A 484 -8.85 -20.80 -31.16
N LEU A 485 -9.95 -20.05 -31.01
CA LEU A 485 -10.21 -19.33 -29.77
C LEU A 485 -10.28 -20.27 -28.56
N GLN A 486 -10.86 -21.46 -28.72
CA GLN A 486 -10.97 -22.46 -27.67
C GLN A 486 -9.61 -23.01 -27.22
N GLU A 487 -8.70 -23.29 -28.15
CA GLU A 487 -7.34 -23.74 -27.83
C GLU A 487 -6.59 -22.67 -27.04
N VAL A 488 -6.65 -21.41 -27.49
CA VAL A 488 -5.97 -20.32 -26.80
C VAL A 488 -6.54 -20.10 -25.41
N MET A 489 -7.86 -20.10 -25.24
CA MET A 489 -8.49 -19.96 -23.92
C MET A 489 -8.08 -21.09 -22.95
N ARG A 490 -7.87 -22.32 -23.45
CA ARG A 490 -7.36 -23.43 -22.64
C ARG A 490 -5.95 -23.15 -22.15
N SER A 491 -5.02 -22.78 -23.05
CA SER A 491 -3.65 -22.42 -22.67
C SER A 491 -3.61 -21.22 -21.70
N LEU A 492 -4.42 -20.18 -21.92
CA LEU A 492 -4.51 -19.04 -20.99
C LEU A 492 -5.00 -19.48 -19.61
N ASN A 493 -5.96 -20.42 -19.55
CA ASN A 493 -6.43 -20.95 -18.28
C ASN A 493 -5.34 -21.78 -17.56
N GLU A 494 -4.55 -22.56 -18.30
CA GLU A 494 -3.40 -23.30 -17.75
C GLU A 494 -2.35 -22.34 -17.17
N LEU A 495 -2.01 -21.25 -17.86
CA LEU A 495 -1.12 -20.20 -17.34
C LEU A 495 -1.66 -19.57 -16.06
N ARG A 496 -2.97 -19.30 -16.00
CA ARG A 496 -3.64 -18.77 -14.81
C ARG A 496 -3.59 -19.76 -13.64
N GLN A 497 -3.88 -21.03 -13.89
CA GLN A 497 -3.94 -22.08 -12.85
C GLN A 497 -2.56 -22.43 -12.28
N THR A 498 -1.56 -22.54 -13.16
CA THR A 498 -0.16 -22.79 -12.76
C THR A 498 0.51 -21.57 -12.15
N ARG A 499 -0.12 -20.39 -12.24
CA ARG A 499 0.45 -19.09 -11.83
C ARG A 499 1.83 -18.88 -12.42
N SER A 500 1.99 -19.28 -13.68
CA SER A 500 3.27 -19.23 -14.36
C SER A 500 3.69 -17.78 -14.59
N ASN A 501 4.97 -17.50 -14.31
CA ASN A 501 5.60 -16.24 -14.69
C ASN A 501 6.17 -16.27 -16.12
N GLN A 502 6.00 -17.38 -16.84
CA GLN A 502 6.44 -17.51 -18.22
C GLN A 502 5.42 -16.88 -19.19
N GLU A 503 5.92 -16.43 -20.35
CA GLU A 503 5.13 -15.77 -21.40
C GLU A 503 4.80 -16.69 -22.59
N GLU A 504 5.10 -17.99 -22.49
CA GLU A 504 4.86 -18.94 -23.58
C GLU A 504 3.49 -19.64 -23.42
N LEU A 505 2.77 -19.73 -24.54
CA LEU A 505 1.37 -20.16 -24.70
C LEU A 505 1.26 -21.60 -25.19
#